data_AF-D6U8D9-F1
#
_entry.id   AF-D6U8D9-F1
#
_cell.length_a   1.000
_cell.length_b   1.000
_cell.length_c   1.000
_cell.angle_alpha   90.00
_cell.angle_beta   90.00
_cell.angle_gamma   90.00
#
_symmetry.space_group_name_H-M   'P 1'
#
loop_
_entity.id
_entity.type
_entity.pdbx_description
1 polymer ?
#
loop_
_entity_poly.entity_id
_entity_poly.type
_entity_poly.pdbx_seq_one_letter_code
_entity_poly.pdbx_strand_id
1 'polypeptide(L)'
;MKDYPTTNEEDLNRWTTLLEELLLRIAEAAQNYQKQYYFGGGIAVDLNFGGFTRPHPDLDFYPREEDTAWWQERFRSQGYIVSKDTDMEPLRNAFSVINEANDYFADVYPIAVGADGEISMAVYAGTESVWDGTFTIRGDRAVWEGKSWNTIRSVHYKGQTVWIEHYRTVLMQKEAYIHLHGGALSEKHLHDFRRAGIRPEVSHFVPHRKKLKNGNLHLSI
;
A
#
# COMPACT_ATOMS: atom_id res chain seq x y z
N MET A 1 12.65 -1.41 12.20
CA MET A 1 12.55 -0.04 11.67
C MET A 1 11.57 0.72 12.55
N LYS A 2 11.83 2.01 12.85
CA LYS A 2 10.82 2.84 13.52
C LYS A 2 9.72 3.14 12.49
N ASP A 3 8.48 2.83 12.84
CA ASP A 3 7.30 2.98 11.97
C ASP A 3 6.94 4.43 11.60
N TYR A 4 7.69 5.42 12.11
CA TYR A 4 7.46 6.84 11.94
C TYR A 4 8.81 7.59 11.85
N PRO A 5 8.86 8.78 11.21
CA PRO A 5 10.06 9.61 11.14
C PRO A 5 10.51 10.12 12.53
N THR A 6 9.62 10.11 13.52
CA THR A 6 9.83 10.62 14.88
C THR A 6 8.85 10.00 15.87
N THR A 7 9.13 10.11 17.17
CA THR A 7 8.19 9.77 18.26
C THR A 7 7.64 11.02 18.97
N ASN A 8 8.04 12.21 18.52
CA ASN A 8 7.53 13.48 19.03
C ASN A 8 6.15 13.78 18.44
N GLU A 9 5.16 14.08 19.28
CA GLU A 9 3.78 14.30 18.87
C GLU A 9 3.59 15.53 17.96
N GLU A 10 4.28 16.64 18.22
CA GLU A 10 4.21 17.84 17.38
C GLU A 10 4.75 17.56 15.98
N ASP A 11 5.89 16.86 15.90
CA ASP A 11 6.48 16.47 14.62
C ASP A 11 5.60 15.48 13.86
N LEU A 12 4.97 14.53 14.56
CA LEU A 12 4.01 13.58 13.96
C LEU A 12 2.77 14.30 13.41
N ASN A 13 2.25 15.29 14.11
CA ASN A 13 1.10 16.08 13.67
C ASN A 13 1.46 16.94 12.46
N ARG A 14 2.63 17.59 12.49
CA ARG A 14 3.16 18.33 11.34
C ARG A 14 3.34 17.41 10.14
N TRP A 15 3.94 16.23 10.34
CA TRP A 15 4.13 15.24 9.29
C TRP A 15 2.82 14.79 8.66
N THR A 16 1.83 14.45 9.50
CA THR A 16 0.49 14.05 9.06
C THR A 16 -0.18 15.15 8.23
N THR A 17 0.02 16.41 8.61
CA THR A 17 -0.51 17.57 7.86
C THR A 17 0.11 17.65 6.47
N LEU A 18 1.43 17.44 6.35
CA LEU A 18 2.13 17.45 5.06
C LEU A 18 1.66 16.31 4.13
N LEU A 19 1.43 15.11 4.69
CA LEU A 19 0.86 13.99 3.95
C LEU A 19 -0.56 14.29 3.47
N GLU A 20 -1.39 14.88 4.33
CA GLU A 20 -2.75 15.27 3.98
C GLU A 20 -2.77 16.31 2.86
N GLU A 21 -1.91 17.33 2.93
CA GLU A 21 -1.79 18.33 1.87
C GLU A 21 -1.34 17.72 0.54
N LEU A 22 -0.37 16.79 0.57
CA LEU A 22 0.06 16.07 -0.63
C LEU A 22 -1.09 15.25 -1.25
N LEU A 23 -1.85 14.55 -0.41
CA LEU A 23 -3.03 13.79 -0.83
C LEU A 23 -4.06 14.69 -1.54
N LEU A 24 -4.33 15.87 -0.98
CA LEU A 24 -5.28 16.83 -1.59
C LEU A 24 -4.76 17.38 -2.92
N ARG A 25 -3.46 17.68 -3.03
CA ARG A 25 -2.84 18.10 -4.29
C ARG A 25 -2.89 17.02 -5.37
N ILE A 26 -2.71 15.75 -4.98
CA ILE A 26 -2.86 14.61 -5.89
C ILE A 26 -4.30 14.52 -6.37
N ALA A 27 -5.28 14.60 -5.47
CA ALA A 27 -6.70 14.54 -5.82
C ALA A 27 -7.11 15.66 -6.79
N GLU A 28 -6.69 16.89 -6.51
CA GLU A 28 -6.93 18.04 -7.38
C GLU A 28 -6.27 17.84 -8.77
N ALA A 29 -5.01 17.41 -8.80
CA ALA A 29 -4.30 17.15 -10.05
C ALA A 29 -5.00 16.05 -10.86
N ALA A 30 -5.41 14.97 -10.22
CA ALA A 30 -6.12 13.89 -10.88
C ALA A 30 -7.44 14.35 -11.49
N GLN A 31 -8.20 15.19 -10.79
CA GLN A 31 -9.43 15.77 -11.32
C GLN A 31 -9.14 16.67 -12.53
N ASN A 32 -8.15 17.56 -12.44
CA ASN A 32 -7.82 18.54 -13.47
C ASN A 32 -7.26 17.89 -14.75
N TYR A 33 -6.49 16.80 -14.61
CA TYR A 33 -5.82 16.11 -15.71
C TYR A 33 -6.47 14.76 -16.06
N GLN A 34 -7.65 14.49 -15.50
CA GLN A 34 -8.43 13.28 -15.73
C GLN A 34 -7.63 11.98 -15.50
N LYS A 35 -6.81 11.97 -14.43
CA LYS A 35 -5.99 10.81 -14.05
C LYS A 35 -6.76 9.92 -13.08
N GLN A 36 -6.77 8.62 -13.34
CA GLN A 36 -7.36 7.65 -12.42
C GLN A 36 -6.29 7.19 -11.42
N TYR A 37 -6.68 7.09 -10.16
CA TYR A 37 -5.80 6.70 -9.07
C TYR A 37 -6.62 6.20 -7.87
N TYR A 38 -5.94 5.60 -6.90
CA TYR A 38 -6.50 5.28 -5.58
C TYR A 38 -5.47 5.54 -4.47
N PHE A 39 -5.94 5.82 -3.26
CA PHE A 39 -5.13 5.67 -2.05
C PHE A 39 -5.55 4.41 -1.28
N GLY A 40 -4.62 3.74 -0.62
CA GLY A 40 -4.93 2.62 0.29
C GLY A 40 -4.34 2.82 1.67
N GLY A 41 -3.94 1.70 2.27
CA GLY A 41 -3.29 1.72 3.56
C GLY A 41 -4.15 2.26 4.70
N GLY A 42 -3.46 2.71 5.75
CA GLY A 42 -4.11 3.35 6.90
C GLY A 42 -4.96 4.56 6.52
N ILE A 43 -4.50 5.35 5.56
CA ILE A 43 -5.17 6.59 5.14
C ILE A 43 -6.52 6.30 4.48
N ALA A 44 -6.62 5.26 3.64
CA ALA A 44 -7.91 4.85 3.09
C ALA A 44 -8.89 4.41 4.17
N VAL A 45 -8.44 3.75 5.25
CA VAL A 45 -9.30 3.42 6.39
C VAL A 45 -9.80 4.71 7.06
N ASP A 46 -8.90 5.63 7.37
CA ASP A 46 -9.23 6.91 8.00
C ASP A 46 -10.25 7.73 7.19
N LEU A 47 -9.99 7.88 5.89
CA LEU A 47 -10.87 8.60 4.95
C LEU A 47 -12.23 7.92 4.76
N ASN A 48 -12.30 6.58 4.81
CA ASN A 48 -13.58 5.86 4.82
C ASN A 48 -14.48 6.26 6.02
N PHE A 49 -13.88 6.71 7.11
CA PHE A 49 -14.54 7.13 8.35
C PHE A 49 -14.42 8.63 8.62
N GLY A 50 -14.21 9.44 7.57
CA GLY A 50 -14.38 10.89 7.63
C GLY A 50 -13.12 11.72 7.86
N GLY A 51 -11.93 11.13 7.92
CA GLY A 51 -10.68 11.89 7.97
C GLY A 51 -9.54 11.21 8.73
N PHE A 52 -8.38 11.85 8.72
CA PHE A 52 -7.17 11.42 9.42
C PHE A 52 -7.41 11.36 10.93
N THR A 53 -7.08 10.23 11.56
CA THR A 53 -7.29 10.03 13.02
C THR A 53 -6.11 9.46 13.78
N ARG A 54 -5.02 9.20 13.07
CA ARG A 54 -3.73 8.92 13.66
C ARG A 54 -2.62 9.43 12.74
N PRO A 55 -1.38 9.51 13.23
CA PRO A 55 -0.24 9.72 12.36
C PRO A 55 -0.11 8.59 11.33
N HIS A 56 0.36 8.95 10.14
CA HIS A 56 0.71 8.01 9.07
C HIS A 56 2.18 8.22 8.67
N PRO A 57 2.94 7.16 8.39
CA PRO A 57 4.32 7.30 7.93
C PRO A 57 4.41 7.86 6.51
N ASP A 58 3.45 7.52 5.66
CA ASP A 58 3.49 7.69 4.21
C ASP A 58 2.08 7.67 3.59
N LEU A 59 2.02 7.91 2.28
CA LEU A 59 0.87 7.63 1.43
C LEU A 59 1.08 6.34 0.64
N ASP A 60 0.12 5.41 0.72
CA ASP A 60 0.00 4.30 -0.23
C ASP A 60 -0.76 4.79 -1.48
N PHE A 61 -0.05 5.07 -2.58
CA PHE A 61 -0.61 5.68 -3.80
C PHE A 61 -0.62 4.73 -5.01
N TYR A 62 -1.77 4.58 -5.66
CA TYR A 62 -2.02 3.61 -6.73
C TYR A 62 -2.47 4.28 -8.04
N PRO A 63 -1.56 4.86 -8.84
CA PRO A 63 -1.90 5.42 -10.14
C PRO A 63 -2.04 4.35 -11.22
N ARG A 64 -2.74 4.65 -12.31
CA ARG A 64 -2.70 3.83 -13.53
C ARG A 64 -1.27 3.67 -14.03
N GLU A 65 -0.90 2.46 -14.45
CA GLU A 65 0.43 2.19 -15.00
C GLU A 65 0.75 3.12 -16.19
N GLU A 66 -0.20 3.30 -17.11
CA GLU A 66 -0.04 4.20 -18.26
C GLU A 66 0.23 5.68 -17.89
N ASP A 67 -0.16 6.11 -16.69
CA ASP A 67 0.01 7.47 -16.19
C ASP A 67 1.25 7.64 -15.30
N THR A 68 2.00 6.56 -15.05
CA THR A 68 3.11 6.56 -14.09
C THR A 68 4.17 7.60 -14.42
N ALA A 69 4.59 7.70 -15.69
CA ALA A 69 5.57 8.68 -16.12
C ALA A 69 5.08 10.13 -15.89
N TRP A 70 3.78 10.38 -16.08
CA TRP A 70 3.19 11.69 -15.83
C TRP A 70 3.21 12.03 -14.33
N TRP A 71 2.87 11.06 -13.46
CA TRP A 71 2.92 11.27 -12.01
C TRP A 71 4.34 11.52 -11.51
N GLN A 72 5.33 10.77 -12.01
CA GLN A 72 6.72 11.02 -11.66
C GLN A 72 7.15 12.45 -12.02
N GLU A 73 6.82 12.91 -13.23
CA GLU A 73 7.13 14.29 -13.65
C GLU A 73 6.37 15.32 -12.82
N ARG A 74 5.11 15.04 -12.47
CA ARG A 74 4.31 15.91 -11.61
C ARG A 74 4.95 16.07 -10.23
N PHE A 75 5.43 14.99 -9.61
CA PHE A 75 6.15 15.06 -8.33
C PHE A 75 7.46 15.83 -8.46
N ARG A 76 8.26 15.56 -9.50
CA ARG A 76 9.51 16.32 -9.77
C ARG A 76 9.26 17.81 -9.94
N SER A 77 8.19 18.18 -10.67
CA SER A 77 7.80 19.59 -10.87
C SER A 77 7.40 20.32 -9.57
N GLN A 78 7.11 19.58 -8.50
CA GLN A 78 6.79 20.11 -7.17
C GLN A 78 8.01 20.10 -6.23
N GLY A 79 9.20 19.76 -6.73
CA GLY A 79 10.43 19.69 -5.93
C GLY A 79 10.64 18.38 -5.18
N TYR A 80 9.83 17.35 -5.43
CA TYR A 80 10.08 16.02 -4.88
C TYR A 80 11.14 15.27 -5.69
N ILE A 81 11.87 14.41 -5.00
CA ILE A 81 12.74 13.42 -5.62
C ILE A 81 11.90 12.15 -5.83
N VAL A 82 11.97 11.62 -7.05
CA VAL A 82 11.37 10.34 -7.42
C VAL A 82 12.46 9.30 -7.46
N SER A 83 12.44 8.38 -6.50
CA SER A 83 13.41 7.28 -6.41
C SER A 83 12.79 6.00 -6.95
N LYS A 84 13.51 5.27 -7.81
CA LYS A 84 13.10 3.90 -8.15
C LYS A 84 13.30 3.03 -6.91
N ASP A 85 12.27 2.31 -6.51
CA ASP A 85 12.36 1.40 -5.38
C ASP A 85 12.63 -0.03 -5.88
N THR A 86 13.83 -0.54 -5.62
CA THR A 86 14.21 -1.91 -6.00
C THR A 86 13.60 -2.97 -5.09
N ASP A 87 13.20 -2.58 -3.88
CA ASP A 87 12.57 -3.50 -2.92
C ASP A 87 11.09 -3.76 -3.27
N MET A 88 10.54 -2.94 -4.17
CA MET A 88 9.19 -3.11 -4.74
C MET A 88 9.16 -3.98 -6.01
N GLU A 89 10.30 -4.49 -6.50
CA GLU A 89 10.29 -5.46 -7.61
C GLU A 89 9.45 -6.69 -7.20
N PRO A 90 8.58 -7.21 -8.08
CA PRO A 90 8.56 -7.06 -9.53
C PRO A 90 7.54 -6.03 -10.05
N LEU A 91 7.12 -5.09 -9.20
CA LEU A 91 6.11 -4.10 -9.56
C LEU A 91 6.63 -3.18 -10.66
N ARG A 92 5.84 -3.07 -11.72
CA ARG A 92 6.22 -2.33 -12.92
C ARG A 92 6.19 -0.84 -12.62
N ASN A 93 7.32 -0.18 -12.85
CA ASN A 93 7.48 1.27 -12.68
C ASN A 93 7.12 1.80 -11.27
N ALA A 94 7.14 0.96 -10.24
CA ALA A 94 6.96 1.40 -8.86
C ALA A 94 8.08 2.36 -8.44
N PHE A 95 7.72 3.33 -7.60
CA PHE A 95 8.64 4.38 -7.17
C PHE A 95 8.23 4.97 -5.84
N SER A 96 9.17 5.68 -5.24
CA SER A 96 9.04 6.33 -3.96
C SER A 96 9.14 7.85 -4.14
N VAL A 97 8.30 8.60 -3.44
CA VAL A 97 8.32 10.07 -3.42
C VAL A 97 8.99 10.52 -2.13
N ILE A 98 10.10 11.23 -2.24
CA ILE A 98 10.88 11.73 -1.11
C ILE A 98 11.19 13.23 -1.27
N ASN A 99 11.50 13.93 -0.18
CA ASN A 99 11.97 15.32 -0.25
C ASN A 99 13.51 15.41 -0.20
N GLU A 100 14.05 16.63 -0.28
CA GLU A 100 15.51 16.87 -0.19
C GLU A 100 16.14 16.47 1.16
N ALA A 101 15.33 16.43 2.23
CA ALA A 101 15.75 15.95 3.55
C ALA A 101 15.72 14.41 3.66
N ASN A 102 15.38 13.71 2.58
CA ASN A 102 15.18 12.27 2.53
C ASN A 102 14.01 11.78 3.41
N ASP A 103 13.04 12.65 3.68
CA ASP A 103 11.78 12.26 4.28
C ASP A 103 10.91 11.56 3.23
N TYR A 104 10.31 10.45 3.63
CA TYR A 104 9.60 9.53 2.76
C TYR A 104 8.11 9.87 2.73
N PHE A 105 7.55 10.32 1.61
CA PHE A 105 6.15 10.78 1.53
C PHE A 105 5.18 9.74 1.02
N ALA A 106 5.54 8.95 0.01
CA ALA A 106 4.61 8.04 -0.63
C ALA A 106 5.30 6.85 -1.28
N ASP A 107 4.79 5.66 -0.98
CA ASP A 107 5.00 4.48 -1.78
C ASP A 107 4.02 4.54 -2.97
N VAL A 108 4.56 4.45 -4.19
CA VAL A 108 3.74 4.49 -5.40
C VAL A 108 3.78 3.14 -6.10
N TYR A 109 2.62 2.49 -6.13
CA TYR A 109 2.44 1.17 -6.71
C TYR A 109 1.50 1.24 -7.92
N PRO A 110 2.03 1.27 -9.16
CA PRO A 110 1.21 1.34 -10.35
C PRO A 110 0.24 0.17 -10.50
N ILE A 111 -0.97 0.48 -10.96
CA ILE A 111 -2.04 -0.50 -11.14
C ILE A 111 -2.43 -0.69 -12.60
N ALA A 112 -2.87 -1.90 -12.91
CA ALA A 112 -3.51 -2.29 -14.16
C ALA A 112 -4.99 -2.62 -13.91
N VAL A 113 -5.84 -2.39 -14.93
CA VAL A 113 -7.28 -2.70 -14.90
C VAL A 113 -7.56 -3.71 -15.99
N GLY A 114 -8.11 -4.85 -15.60
CA GLY A 114 -8.55 -5.90 -16.51
C GLY A 114 -9.77 -5.49 -17.33
N ALA A 115 -10.07 -6.27 -18.38
CA ALA A 115 -11.22 -6.03 -19.25
C ALA A 115 -12.58 -6.13 -18.53
N ASP A 116 -12.63 -6.85 -17.41
CA ASP A 116 -13.76 -6.97 -16.49
C ASP A 116 -13.82 -5.87 -15.42
N GLY A 117 -12.89 -4.91 -15.46
CA GLY A 117 -12.75 -3.87 -14.45
C GLY A 117 -11.91 -4.28 -13.23
N GLU A 118 -11.29 -5.48 -13.24
CA GLU A 118 -10.44 -5.95 -12.14
C GLU A 118 -9.21 -5.06 -11.97
N ILE A 119 -9.14 -4.32 -10.86
CA ILE A 119 -7.95 -3.55 -10.50
C ILE A 119 -6.94 -4.48 -9.80
N SER A 120 -5.68 -4.38 -10.23
CA SER A 120 -4.57 -5.23 -9.80
C SER A 120 -3.25 -4.47 -9.89
N MET A 121 -2.20 -4.94 -9.23
CA MET A 121 -0.88 -4.32 -9.34
C MET A 121 -0.27 -4.63 -10.72
N ALA A 122 0.36 -3.64 -11.33
CA ALA A 122 1.09 -3.85 -12.58
C ALA A 122 2.45 -4.50 -12.31
N VAL A 123 2.79 -5.53 -13.08
CA VAL A 123 4.08 -6.24 -12.99
C VAL A 123 4.70 -6.43 -14.36
N TYR A 124 5.99 -6.75 -14.41
CA TYR A 124 6.62 -7.11 -15.68
C TYR A 124 6.09 -8.44 -16.21
N ALA A 125 5.88 -8.54 -17.53
CA ALA A 125 5.47 -9.80 -18.14
C ALA A 125 6.49 -10.91 -17.87
N GLY A 126 6.01 -12.10 -17.52
CA GLY A 126 6.87 -13.23 -17.15
C GLY A 126 7.38 -13.20 -15.71
N THR A 127 6.90 -12.26 -14.89
CA THR A 127 7.10 -12.29 -13.43
C THR A 127 6.59 -13.61 -12.86
N GLU A 128 7.45 -14.34 -12.15
CA GLU A 128 7.01 -15.45 -11.30
C GLU A 128 6.54 -14.90 -9.95
N SER A 129 5.62 -15.61 -9.27
CA SER A 129 5.12 -15.17 -7.96
C SER A 129 6.25 -15.18 -6.92
N VAL A 130 6.87 -14.02 -6.69
CA VAL A 130 7.93 -13.81 -5.69
C VAL A 130 7.38 -13.44 -4.31
N TRP A 131 6.08 -13.16 -4.22
CA TRP A 131 5.41 -12.73 -2.99
C TRP A 131 4.70 -13.91 -2.32
N ASP A 132 5.46 -14.80 -1.66
CA ASP A 132 5.03 -15.84 -0.70
C ASP A 132 3.69 -16.58 -0.99
N GLY A 133 3.29 -16.75 -2.26
CA GLY A 133 2.03 -17.37 -2.66
C GLY A 133 0.77 -16.49 -2.53
N THR A 134 0.93 -15.18 -2.29
CA THR A 134 -0.17 -14.24 -2.03
C THR A 134 -0.74 -13.61 -3.31
N PHE A 135 0.09 -13.51 -4.34
CA PHE A 135 -0.30 -12.99 -5.65
C PHE A 135 -0.27 -14.08 -6.71
N THR A 136 -1.36 -14.18 -7.47
CA THR A 136 -1.43 -14.92 -8.73
C THR A 136 -1.05 -13.98 -9.87
N ILE A 137 0.00 -14.31 -10.62
CA ILE A 137 0.39 -13.54 -11.80
C ILE A 137 -0.50 -13.94 -12.98
N ARG A 138 -1.10 -12.94 -13.64
CA ARG A 138 -1.95 -13.09 -14.83
C ARG A 138 -1.43 -12.17 -15.94
N GLY A 139 -0.39 -12.63 -16.64
CA GLY A 139 0.27 -11.84 -17.69
C GLY A 139 1.15 -10.74 -17.09
N ASP A 140 0.77 -9.48 -17.29
CA ASP A 140 1.42 -8.26 -16.79
C ASP A 140 0.74 -7.71 -15.52
N ARG A 141 -0.07 -8.54 -14.86
CA ARG A 141 -0.85 -8.18 -13.66
C ARG A 141 -0.58 -9.13 -12.51
N ALA A 142 -0.36 -8.60 -11.32
CA ALA A 142 -0.37 -9.36 -10.07
C ALA A 142 -1.71 -9.17 -9.38
N VAL A 143 -2.51 -10.25 -9.37
CA VAL A 143 -3.79 -10.29 -8.69
C VAL A 143 -3.59 -10.93 -7.34
N TRP A 144 -4.01 -10.27 -6.27
CA TRP A 144 -4.04 -10.91 -4.96
C TRP A 144 -5.09 -12.03 -4.98
N GLU A 145 -4.69 -13.28 -4.72
CA GLU A 145 -5.59 -14.43 -4.69
C GLU A 145 -6.74 -14.18 -3.70
N GLY A 146 -7.98 -14.21 -4.20
CA GLY A 146 -9.20 -13.96 -3.41
C GLY A 146 -9.59 -12.49 -3.17
N LYS A 147 -8.84 -11.51 -3.71
CA LYS A 147 -9.10 -10.08 -3.48
C LYS A 147 -8.86 -9.24 -4.73
N SER A 148 -9.85 -9.21 -5.61
CA SER A 148 -9.93 -8.21 -6.65
C SER A 148 -10.26 -6.84 -6.03
N TRP A 149 -9.54 -5.77 -6.38
CA TRP A 149 -9.81 -4.39 -5.94
C TRP A 149 -11.08 -3.80 -6.59
N ASN A 150 -12.09 -4.63 -6.83
CA ASN A 150 -13.32 -4.26 -7.55
C ASN A 150 -14.20 -3.32 -6.73
N THR A 151 -13.90 -3.15 -5.44
CA THR A 151 -14.57 -2.22 -4.55
C THR A 151 -13.66 -1.01 -4.33
N ILE A 152 -13.77 -0.03 -5.22
CA ILE A 152 -13.24 1.31 -5.04
C ILE A 152 -14.32 2.23 -4.48
N ARG A 153 -13.92 3.23 -3.71
CA ARG A 153 -14.85 4.21 -3.15
C ARG A 153 -14.33 5.61 -3.39
N SER A 154 -15.21 6.54 -3.75
CA SER A 154 -14.94 7.97 -3.67
C SER A 154 -15.45 8.50 -2.33
N VAL A 155 -14.66 9.36 -1.68
CA VAL A 155 -15.09 10.15 -0.53
C VAL A 155 -14.91 11.64 -0.83
N HIS A 156 -15.81 12.47 -0.31
CA HIS A 156 -15.62 13.92 -0.37
C HIS A 156 -14.88 14.38 0.88
N TYR A 157 -13.69 14.95 0.72
CA TYR A 157 -12.81 15.32 1.82
C TYR A 157 -12.16 16.68 1.55
N LYS A 158 -12.38 17.65 2.46
CA LYS A 158 -11.85 19.02 2.36
C LYS A 158 -12.03 19.66 0.97
N GLY A 159 -13.20 19.48 0.36
CA GLY A 159 -13.53 20.05 -0.94
C GLY A 159 -13.05 19.24 -2.15
N GLN A 160 -12.26 18.18 -1.96
CA GLN A 160 -11.78 17.30 -3.03
C GLN A 160 -12.56 15.98 -3.05
N THR A 161 -12.70 15.39 -4.23
CA THR A 161 -13.15 14.00 -4.36
C THR A 161 -11.93 13.09 -4.36
N VAL A 162 -11.80 12.26 -3.33
CA VAL A 162 -10.66 11.36 -3.15
C VAL A 162 -11.09 9.93 -3.40
N TRP A 163 -10.39 9.26 -4.31
CA TRP A 163 -10.59 7.84 -4.61
C TRP A 163 -9.71 6.99 -3.69
N ILE A 164 -10.34 6.05 -2.99
CA ILE A 164 -9.70 5.21 -1.98
C ILE A 164 -10.07 3.75 -2.18
N GLU A 165 -9.17 2.87 -1.75
CA GLU A 165 -9.45 1.45 -1.56
C GLU A 165 -10.55 1.30 -0.50
N HIS A 166 -11.43 0.32 -0.69
CA HIS A 166 -12.42 0.00 0.32
C HIS A 166 -11.74 -0.51 1.60
N TYR A 167 -12.07 0.06 2.76
CA TYR A 167 -11.40 -0.25 4.03
C TYR A 167 -11.37 -1.74 4.38
N ARG A 168 -12.41 -2.51 4.01
CA ARG A 168 -12.43 -3.97 4.22
C ARG A 168 -11.30 -4.67 3.47
N THR A 169 -11.02 -4.25 2.24
CA THR A 169 -9.93 -4.83 1.45
C THR A 169 -8.62 -4.59 2.19
N VAL A 170 -8.33 -3.32 2.55
CA VAL A 170 -7.14 -2.93 3.35
C VAL A 170 -7.00 -3.77 4.63
N LEU A 171 -8.08 -3.96 5.40
CA LEU A 171 -8.02 -4.74 6.65
C LEU A 171 -7.70 -6.20 6.37
N MET A 172 -8.33 -6.81 5.34
CA MET A 172 -7.98 -8.16 4.94
C MET A 172 -6.51 -8.25 4.48
N GLN A 173 -5.97 -7.20 3.84
CA GLN A 173 -4.55 -7.16 3.45
C GLN A 173 -3.64 -7.25 4.69
N LYS A 174 -3.96 -6.48 5.73
CA LYS A 174 -3.24 -6.48 7.01
C LYS A 174 -3.31 -7.83 7.71
N GLU A 175 -4.49 -8.47 7.76
CA GLU A 175 -4.62 -9.82 8.35
C GLU A 175 -3.73 -10.84 7.65
N ALA A 176 -3.72 -10.82 6.31
CA ALA A 176 -2.91 -11.75 5.52
C ALA A 176 -1.41 -11.49 5.67
N TYR A 177 -0.97 -10.23 5.64
CA TYR A 177 0.43 -9.87 5.90
C TYR A 177 0.89 -10.42 7.26
N ILE A 178 0.06 -10.29 8.29
CA ILE A 178 0.37 -10.76 9.63
C ILE A 178 0.42 -12.28 9.70
N HIS A 179 -0.51 -12.96 9.02
CA HIS A 179 -0.54 -14.41 8.90
C HIS A 179 0.76 -14.95 8.30
N LEU A 180 1.28 -14.30 7.25
CA LEU A 180 2.49 -14.71 6.54
C LEU A 180 3.77 -14.44 7.35
N HIS A 181 3.85 -13.28 8.01
CA HIS A 181 5.06 -12.85 8.69
C HIS A 181 5.11 -13.23 10.19
N GLY A 182 4.07 -13.89 10.72
CA GLY A 182 4.04 -14.44 12.08
C GLY A 182 4.18 -13.39 13.18
N GLY A 183 3.79 -12.14 12.91
CA GLY A 183 3.95 -10.99 13.81
C GLY A 183 2.72 -10.71 14.67
N ALA A 184 2.90 -9.89 15.71
CA ALA A 184 1.77 -9.25 16.38
C ALA A 184 1.27 -8.06 15.55
N LEU A 185 -0.03 -7.73 15.67
CA LEU A 185 -0.56 -6.47 15.14
C LEU A 185 0.17 -5.30 15.78
N SER A 186 0.75 -4.42 14.96
CA SER A 186 1.23 -3.12 15.43
C SER A 186 0.06 -2.27 15.94
N GLU A 187 0.35 -1.28 16.79
CA GLU A 187 -0.69 -0.39 17.33
C GLU A 187 -1.48 0.33 16.23
N LYS A 188 -0.80 0.71 15.13
CA LYS A 188 -1.45 1.30 13.94
C LYS A 188 -2.44 0.34 13.28
N HIS A 189 -2.11 -0.95 13.19
CA HIS A 189 -3.05 -1.94 12.66
C HIS A 189 -4.24 -2.12 13.61
N LEU A 190 -3.99 -2.26 14.92
CA LEU A 190 -5.06 -2.37 15.92
C LEU A 190 -6.00 -1.16 15.94
N HIS A 191 -5.46 0.05 15.73
CA HIS A 191 -6.27 1.24 15.54
C HIS A 191 -7.23 1.09 14.36
N ASP A 192 -6.73 0.67 13.20
CA ASP A 192 -7.52 0.57 11.97
C ASP A 192 -8.64 -0.48 12.09
N PHE A 193 -8.38 -1.64 12.71
CA PHE A 193 -9.42 -2.63 13.01
C PHE A 193 -10.49 -2.09 13.97
N ARG A 194 -10.07 -1.43 15.07
CA ARG A 194 -10.99 -0.82 16.04
C ARG A 194 -11.88 0.23 15.39
N ARG A 195 -11.31 1.06 14.51
CA ARG A 195 -12.05 2.10 13.77
C ARG A 195 -13.14 1.51 12.88
N ALA A 196 -12.90 0.34 12.31
CA ALA A 196 -13.89 -0.41 11.55
C ALA A 196 -14.87 -1.22 12.40
N GLY A 197 -14.77 -1.17 13.74
CA GLY A 197 -15.60 -1.98 14.65
C GLY A 197 -15.31 -3.48 14.57
N ILE A 198 -14.17 -3.88 14.00
CA ILE A 198 -13.77 -5.28 13.83
C ILE A 198 -12.79 -5.63 14.93
N ARG A 199 -13.03 -6.77 15.60
CA ARG A 199 -12.02 -7.38 16.46
C ARG A 199 -11.14 -8.26 15.56
N PRO A 200 -9.83 -8.01 15.47
CA PRO A 200 -8.98 -8.89 14.69
C PRO A 200 -8.98 -10.27 15.34
N GLU A 201 -9.24 -11.30 14.55
CA GLU A 201 -9.14 -12.69 15.01
C GLU A 201 -7.66 -13.05 15.13
N VAL A 202 -7.03 -12.66 16.24
CA VAL A 202 -5.70 -13.16 16.61
C VAL A 202 -5.89 -14.54 17.23
N SER A 203 -6.35 -15.51 16.43
CA SER A 203 -6.37 -16.90 16.90
C SER A 203 -4.94 -17.30 17.26
N HIS A 204 -4.75 -17.77 18.49
CA HIS A 204 -3.47 -18.29 18.99
C HIS A 204 -2.86 -19.28 17.99
N PHE A 205 -1.75 -18.92 17.33
CA PHE A 205 -1.05 -19.86 16.46
C PHE A 205 0.42 -20.00 16.82
N VAL A 206 0.74 -21.25 17.14
CA VAL A 206 2.07 -21.83 17.24
C VAL A 206 2.70 -21.74 15.86
N PRO A 207 3.95 -21.24 15.72
CA PRO A 207 4.59 -21.12 14.41
C PRO A 207 4.66 -22.49 13.74
N HIS A 208 4.14 -22.58 12.51
CA HIS A 208 4.42 -23.73 11.66
C HIS A 208 5.94 -23.77 11.46
N ARG A 209 6.59 -24.72 12.15
CA ARG A 209 7.98 -25.10 11.85
C ARG A 209 8.08 -25.33 10.35
N LYS A 210 8.93 -24.56 9.68
CA LYS A 210 9.44 -24.88 8.35
C LYS A 210 9.73 -26.39 8.32
N LYS A 211 9.05 -27.13 7.44
CA LYS A 211 9.48 -28.47 7.07
C LYS A 211 10.92 -28.34 6.57
N LEU A 212 11.88 -28.77 7.41
CA LEU A 212 13.23 -29.06 6.96
C LEU A 212 13.08 -30.03 5.79
N LYS A 213 13.54 -29.60 4.62
CA LYS A 213 13.71 -30.51 3.48
C LYS A 213 14.63 -31.64 3.95
N ASN A 214 14.12 -32.86 3.87
CA ASN A 214 14.90 -34.08 3.99
C ASN A 214 16.18 -33.96 3.15
N GLY A 215 17.32 -34.27 3.76
CA GLY A 215 18.62 -34.27 3.12
C GLY A 215 19.61 -35.14 3.88
N ASN A 216 19.50 -36.44 3.62
CA ASN A 216 20.51 -37.50 3.73
C ASN A 216 21.00 -37.94 5.12
N LEU A 217 20.43 -39.07 5.54
CA LEU A 217 21.17 -40.15 6.19
C LEU A 217 22.36 -40.56 5.32
N HIS A 218 23.57 -40.45 5.85
CA HIS A 218 24.67 -41.34 5.50
C HIS A 218 25.15 -42.01 6.78
N LEU A 219 24.67 -43.24 6.99
CA LEU A 219 25.34 -44.24 7.81
C LEU A 219 26.37 -44.91 6.91
N SER A 220 27.64 -44.80 7.28
CA SER A 220 28.69 -45.71 6.84
C SER A 220 29.31 -46.30 8.10
N ILE A 221 29.40 -47.62 8.09
CA ILE A 221 29.82 -48.55 9.15
C ILE A 221 31.25 -48.27 9.59
#